data_AF-A0A6P4YAZ2-F1
#
_entry.id   AF-A0A6P4YAZ2-F1
#
_cell.length_a   1.000
_cell.length_b   1.000
_cell.length_c   1.000
_cell.angle_alpha   90.00
_cell.angle_beta   90.00
_cell.angle_gamma   90.00
#
_symmetry.space_group_name_H-M   'P 1'
#
loop_
_entity.id
_entity.type
_entity.pdbx_description
1 polymer ?
#
loop_
_entity_poly.entity_id
_entity_poly.type
_entity_poly.pdbx_seq_one_letter_code
_entity_poly.pdbx_strand_id
1 'polypeptide(L)'
;MSGSGITASGEQWLREMEGFRANPTAYLVGRRMDEEGFALDVLQALYSDELSDTIKVQLLGLLKERCGVLLSTNTSVEQTVGSLTGIFQQANVDTAVFFKGQVLVAITTILITRDQLVEQPQLVEEFLNTLLDVVGRINSGPDQVLRGVACECLREMEMSYPGLLMRKVGHLYAMCETENTFVGQSYMMLFVTVLRNAMQNILQETEVTEKTQLTELLAGRVEPFKPICLPDKVDSNTFPLIQTEREQTPSADTKGLESKELKSVISVVVEQLPLLTSAGKAFVLRQLISCVDMSPGLSASVG
;
A
#
# COMPACT_ATOMS: atom_id res chain seq x y z
N MET A 1 36.84 7.52 9.08
CA MET A 1 37.16 7.08 7.70
C MET A 1 36.34 7.97 6.79
N SER A 2 37.00 8.78 5.97
CA SER A 2 36.36 9.82 5.16
C SER A 2 35.62 9.17 3.99
N GLY A 3 34.28 9.15 4.04
CA GLY A 3 33.45 8.72 2.92
C GLY A 3 33.55 9.75 1.80
N SER A 4 34.12 9.35 0.66
CA SER A 4 34.05 10.14 -0.56
C SER A 4 32.66 9.95 -1.17
N GLY A 5 31.70 10.77 -0.76
CA GLY A 5 30.36 10.74 -1.34
C GLY A 5 30.41 11.04 -2.84
N ILE A 6 29.58 10.36 -3.62
CA ILE A 6 29.48 10.59 -5.07
C ILE A 6 28.78 11.95 -5.32
N THR A 7 29.56 13.01 -5.58
CA THR A 7 29.05 14.24 -6.18
C THR A 7 29.09 14.08 -7.71
N ALA A 8 27.95 13.76 -8.32
CA ALA A 8 27.87 13.36 -9.72
C ALA A 8 26.79 14.11 -10.50
N SER A 9 27.09 14.42 -11.76
CA SER A 9 26.09 14.89 -12.72
C SER A 9 25.09 13.78 -13.07
N GLY A 10 23.95 14.13 -13.68
CA GLY A 10 22.93 13.16 -14.09
C GLY A 10 23.49 12.02 -14.96
N GLU A 11 24.34 12.32 -15.94
CA GLU A 11 24.97 11.31 -16.81
C GLU A 11 25.94 10.39 -16.07
N GLN A 12 26.58 10.89 -15.01
CA GLN A 12 27.43 10.06 -14.18
C GLN A 12 26.57 9.10 -13.35
N TRP A 13 25.47 9.58 -12.74
CA TRP A 13 24.53 8.72 -12.03
C TRP A 13 23.93 7.63 -12.92
N LEU A 14 23.61 7.92 -14.18
CA LEU A 14 23.17 6.89 -15.14
C LEU A 14 24.20 5.76 -15.26
N ARG A 15 25.49 6.10 -15.43
CA ARG A 15 26.57 5.12 -15.50
C ARG A 15 26.77 4.35 -14.19
N GLU A 16 26.64 5.01 -13.05
CA GLU A 16 26.72 4.34 -11.74
C GLU A 16 25.59 3.31 -11.59
N MET A 17 24.35 3.68 -11.95
CA MET A 17 23.20 2.79 -11.90
C MET A 17 23.35 1.59 -12.84
N GLU A 18 23.80 1.81 -14.08
CA GLU A 18 24.05 0.74 -15.05
C GLU A 18 25.13 -0.23 -14.55
N GLY A 19 26.26 0.31 -14.04
CA GLY A 19 27.35 -0.48 -13.49
C GLY A 19 26.88 -1.34 -12.31
N PHE A 20 26.14 -0.75 -11.37
CA PHE A 20 25.59 -1.49 -10.23
C PHE A 20 24.58 -2.55 -10.67
N ARG A 21 23.64 -2.24 -11.58
CA ARG A 21 22.63 -3.19 -12.06
C ARG A 21 23.24 -4.42 -12.73
N ALA A 22 24.34 -4.25 -13.47
CA ALA A 22 25.01 -5.32 -14.19
C ALA A 22 25.66 -6.35 -13.24
N ASN A 23 26.38 -5.89 -12.23
CA ASN A 23 26.97 -6.76 -11.20
C ASN A 23 27.20 -5.99 -9.89
N PRO A 24 26.25 -6.04 -8.94
CA PRO A 24 26.34 -5.30 -7.68
C PRO A 24 27.61 -5.58 -6.90
N THR A 25 27.96 -6.86 -6.71
CA THR A 25 29.13 -7.27 -5.93
C THR A 25 30.43 -6.78 -6.56
N ALA A 26 30.61 -6.96 -7.88
CA ALA A 26 31.81 -6.51 -8.56
C ALA A 26 31.93 -4.98 -8.59
N TYR A 27 30.80 -4.28 -8.73
CA TYR A 27 30.75 -2.82 -8.68
C TYR A 27 31.22 -2.28 -7.32
N LEU A 28 30.66 -2.81 -6.22
CA LEU A 28 30.98 -2.40 -4.86
C LEU A 28 32.45 -2.69 -4.51
N VAL A 29 32.94 -3.88 -4.83
CA VAL A 29 34.36 -4.25 -4.64
C VAL A 29 35.27 -3.34 -5.46
N GLY A 30 34.92 -3.06 -6.72
CA GLY A 30 35.67 -2.16 -7.59
C GLY A 30 35.77 -0.73 -7.05
N ARG A 31 34.72 -0.27 -6.35
CA ARG A 31 34.67 1.06 -5.71
C ARG A 31 35.21 1.08 -4.27
N ARG A 32 35.51 -0.08 -3.68
CA ARG A 32 35.85 -0.22 -2.26
C ARG A 32 34.79 0.41 -1.35
N MET A 33 33.53 0.21 -1.71
CA MET A 33 32.35 0.74 -1.03
C MET A 33 31.49 -0.44 -0.59
N ASP A 34 30.85 -0.32 0.56
CA ASP A 34 29.86 -1.27 1.06
C ASP A 34 28.44 -0.92 0.56
N GLU A 35 27.51 -1.83 0.79
CA GLU A 35 26.11 -1.69 0.36
C GLU A 35 25.46 -0.45 1.00
N GLU A 36 25.68 -0.24 2.29
CA GLU A 36 25.13 0.88 3.06
C GLU A 36 25.72 2.23 2.60
N GLY A 37 27.02 2.28 2.29
CA GLY A 37 27.68 3.47 1.75
C GLY A 37 27.11 3.87 0.38
N PHE A 38 26.87 2.89 -0.50
CA PHE A 38 26.26 3.19 -1.80
C PHE A 38 24.79 3.59 -1.67
N ALA A 39 24.03 2.96 -0.76
CA ALA A 39 22.66 3.37 -0.47
C ALA A 39 22.60 4.82 0.06
N LEU A 40 23.54 5.20 0.93
CA LEU A 40 23.66 6.56 1.42
C LEU A 40 23.94 7.56 0.30
N ASP A 41 24.86 7.26 -0.61
CA ASP A 41 25.15 8.13 -1.77
C ASP A 41 23.91 8.30 -2.66
N VAL A 42 23.13 7.23 -2.87
CA VAL A 42 21.86 7.29 -3.59
C VAL A 42 20.85 8.19 -2.87
N LEU A 43 20.73 8.07 -1.54
CA LEU A 43 19.83 8.91 -0.75
C LEU A 43 20.25 10.39 -0.79
N GLN A 44 21.55 10.68 -0.67
CA GLN A 44 22.08 12.04 -0.80
C GLN A 44 21.78 12.63 -2.18
N ALA A 45 21.91 11.84 -3.25
CA ALA A 45 21.54 12.28 -4.59
C ALA A 45 20.04 12.59 -4.71
N LEU A 46 19.16 11.82 -4.08
CA LEU A 46 17.73 12.10 -4.09
C LEU A 46 17.38 13.45 -3.44
N TYR A 47 18.17 13.89 -2.44
CA TYR A 47 18.05 15.22 -1.83
C TYR A 47 18.60 16.36 -2.68
N SER A 48 19.44 16.09 -3.68
CA SER A 48 20.07 17.15 -4.47
C SER A 48 19.07 17.89 -5.34
N ASP A 49 18.99 19.22 -5.20
CA ASP A 49 18.18 20.08 -6.08
C ASP A 49 18.78 20.21 -7.49
N GLU A 50 20.03 19.80 -7.68
CA GLU A 50 20.72 19.85 -8.96
C GLU A 50 20.32 18.69 -9.90
N LEU A 51 19.80 17.60 -9.33
CA LEU A 51 19.38 16.44 -10.11
C LEU A 51 17.92 16.56 -10.56
N SER A 52 17.66 16.23 -11.81
CA SER A 52 16.31 16.21 -12.36
C SER A 52 15.48 15.08 -11.76
N ASP A 53 14.17 15.30 -11.66
CA ASP A 53 13.20 14.31 -11.18
C ASP A 53 13.30 12.98 -11.94
N THR A 54 13.61 13.02 -13.24
CA THR A 54 13.82 11.80 -14.04
C THR A 54 14.94 10.93 -13.47
N ILE A 55 16.10 11.52 -13.15
CA ILE A 55 17.22 10.78 -12.57
C ILE A 55 16.85 10.30 -11.16
N LYS A 56 16.21 11.15 -10.35
CA LYS A 56 15.75 10.77 -9.01
C LYS A 56 14.77 9.59 -9.04
N VAL A 57 13.84 9.55 -10.00
CA VAL A 57 12.92 8.43 -10.17
C VAL A 57 13.66 7.14 -10.57
N GLN A 58 14.71 7.23 -11.39
CA GLN A 58 15.53 6.06 -11.72
C GLN A 58 16.35 5.55 -10.52
N LEU A 59 16.84 6.45 -9.67
CA LEU A 59 17.50 6.13 -8.41
C LEU A 59 16.53 5.45 -7.43
N LEU A 60 15.29 5.94 -7.30
CA LEU A 60 14.23 5.25 -6.56
C LEU A 60 13.95 3.86 -7.17
N GLY A 61 14.00 3.74 -8.49
CA GLY A 61 13.94 2.45 -9.20
C GLY A 61 15.02 1.48 -8.74
N LEU A 62 16.27 1.94 -8.68
CA LEU A 62 17.40 1.15 -8.20
C LEU A 62 17.20 0.66 -6.76
N LEU A 63 16.78 1.55 -5.85
CA LEU A 63 16.50 1.20 -4.46
C LEU A 63 15.41 0.13 -4.36
N LYS A 64 14.31 0.25 -5.11
CA LYS A 64 13.25 -0.77 -5.16
C LYS A 64 13.77 -2.11 -5.66
N GLU A 65 14.43 -2.11 -6.82
CA GLU A 65 14.90 -3.32 -7.52
C GLU A 65 15.95 -4.09 -6.72
N ARG A 66 16.80 -3.38 -5.96
CA ARG A 66 17.97 -3.94 -5.30
C ARG A 66 17.96 -3.75 -3.78
N CYS A 67 16.80 -3.46 -3.19
CA CYS A 67 16.65 -3.31 -1.73
C CYS A 67 17.17 -4.53 -0.97
N GLY A 68 17.03 -5.73 -1.52
CA GLY A 68 17.53 -6.97 -0.91
C GLY A 68 19.04 -6.99 -0.67
N VAL A 69 19.81 -6.31 -1.53
CA VAL A 69 21.27 -6.19 -1.45
C VAL A 69 21.64 -4.91 -0.70
N LEU A 70 21.05 -3.79 -1.09
CA LEU A 70 21.38 -2.45 -0.56
C LEU A 70 20.97 -2.28 0.91
N LEU A 71 19.86 -2.88 1.32
CA LEU A 71 19.24 -2.70 2.63
C LEU A 71 19.25 -4.02 3.39
N SER A 72 20.45 -4.47 3.74
CA SER A 72 20.66 -5.79 4.33
C SER A 72 20.20 -5.89 5.79
N THR A 73 20.17 -4.78 6.51
CA THR A 73 19.83 -4.71 7.95
C THR A 73 18.51 -3.95 8.17
N ASN A 74 17.76 -4.28 9.24
CA ASN A 74 16.55 -3.52 9.60
C ASN A 74 16.87 -2.04 9.85
N THR A 75 18.03 -1.73 10.45
CA THR A 75 18.50 -0.35 10.62
C THR A 75 18.70 0.37 9.29
N SER A 76 19.30 -0.28 8.28
CA SER A 76 19.46 0.33 6.94
C SER A 76 18.11 0.58 6.26
N VAL A 77 17.12 -0.30 6.48
CA VAL A 77 15.74 -0.12 5.99
C VAL A 77 15.09 1.07 6.67
N GLU A 78 15.12 1.13 7.99
CA GLU A 78 14.57 2.22 8.80
C GLU A 78 15.16 3.59 8.39
N GLN A 79 16.48 3.69 8.28
CA GLN A 79 17.16 4.91 7.85
C GLN A 79 16.78 5.32 6.42
N THR A 80 16.65 4.35 5.52
CA THR A 80 16.24 4.60 4.14
C THR A 80 14.80 5.09 4.09
N VAL A 81 13.88 4.41 4.78
CA VAL A 81 12.47 4.79 4.85
C VAL A 81 12.32 6.16 5.51
N GLY A 82 13.04 6.44 6.60
CA GLY A 82 13.05 7.75 7.25
C GLY A 82 13.54 8.87 6.33
N SER A 83 14.60 8.62 5.56
CA SER A 83 15.13 9.57 4.56
C SER A 83 14.13 9.82 3.43
N LEU A 84 13.52 8.76 2.88
CA LEU A 84 12.51 8.88 1.84
C LEU A 84 11.24 9.59 2.35
N THR A 85 10.83 9.34 3.59
CA THR A 85 9.74 10.08 4.26
C THR A 85 10.10 11.56 4.40
N GLY A 86 11.33 11.88 4.78
CA GLY A 86 11.84 13.25 4.82
C GLY A 86 11.78 13.94 3.46
N ILE A 87 12.25 13.26 2.40
CA ILE A 87 12.16 13.74 1.00
C ILE A 87 10.70 13.98 0.61
N PHE A 88 9.81 13.04 0.93
CA PHE A 88 8.39 13.16 0.67
C PHE A 88 7.81 14.39 1.37
N GLN A 89 8.13 14.65 2.63
CA GLN A 89 7.61 15.80 3.37
C GLN A 89 8.12 17.14 2.86
N GLN A 90 9.38 17.20 2.44
CA GLN A 90 10.02 18.44 1.95
C GLN A 90 9.59 18.83 0.53
N ALA A 91 9.32 17.85 -0.34
CA ALA A 91 8.95 18.13 -1.73
C ALA A 91 7.61 18.88 -1.84
N ASN A 92 7.57 19.97 -2.62
CA ASN A 92 6.34 20.71 -2.86
C ASN A 92 5.37 19.88 -3.72
N VAL A 93 4.12 19.73 -3.26
CA VAL A 93 3.09 18.99 -3.99
C VAL A 93 2.87 19.59 -5.37
N ASP A 94 2.80 20.92 -5.50
CA ASP A 94 2.41 21.58 -6.75
C ASP A 94 3.41 21.35 -7.90
N THR A 95 4.68 21.10 -7.58
CA THR A 95 5.74 20.92 -8.58
C THR A 95 6.21 19.47 -8.70
N ALA A 96 6.04 18.65 -7.65
CA ALA A 96 6.66 17.33 -7.55
C ALA A 96 5.65 16.19 -7.31
N VAL A 97 4.36 16.34 -7.69
CA VAL A 97 3.32 15.31 -7.51
C VAL A 97 3.80 13.92 -7.96
N PHE A 98 4.36 13.83 -9.17
CA PHE A 98 4.82 12.57 -9.74
C PHE A 98 5.97 11.97 -8.93
N PHE A 99 6.99 12.77 -8.62
CA PHE A 99 8.13 12.33 -7.83
C PHE A 99 7.72 11.88 -6.43
N LYS A 100 6.88 12.65 -5.73
CA LYS A 100 6.29 12.28 -4.42
C LYS A 100 5.55 10.95 -4.50
N GLY A 101 4.77 10.73 -5.58
CA GLY A 101 4.11 9.45 -5.81
C GLY A 101 5.13 8.29 -5.94
N GLN A 102 6.22 8.49 -6.68
CA GLN A 102 7.27 7.48 -6.80
C GLN A 102 7.99 7.21 -5.48
N VAL A 103 8.14 8.21 -4.61
CA VAL A 103 8.67 8.02 -3.25
C VAL A 103 7.74 7.13 -2.42
N LEU A 104 6.42 7.38 -2.42
CA LEU A 104 5.45 6.53 -1.71
C LEU A 104 5.50 5.07 -2.19
N VAL A 105 5.57 4.87 -3.51
CA VAL A 105 5.70 3.53 -4.11
C VAL A 105 7.01 2.87 -3.69
N ALA A 106 8.12 3.62 -3.64
CA ALA A 106 9.41 3.10 -3.20
C ALA A 106 9.40 2.65 -1.75
N ILE A 107 8.87 3.47 -0.84
CA ILE A 107 8.74 3.10 0.58
C ILE A 107 7.86 1.84 0.72
N THR A 108 6.68 1.83 0.09
CA THR A 108 5.75 0.68 0.11
C THR A 108 6.45 -0.61 -0.36
N THR A 109 7.16 -0.54 -1.48
CA THR A 109 7.88 -1.69 -2.04
C THR A 109 8.96 -2.20 -1.09
N ILE A 110 9.74 -1.31 -0.48
CA ILE A 110 10.81 -1.66 0.45
C ILE A 110 10.23 -2.33 1.70
N LEU A 111 9.18 -1.74 2.30
CA LEU A 111 8.55 -2.27 3.52
C LEU A 111 7.99 -3.68 3.29
N ILE A 112 7.31 -3.91 2.16
CA ILE A 112 6.76 -5.23 1.81
C ILE A 112 7.88 -6.23 1.49
N THR A 113 8.83 -5.86 0.63
CA THR A 113 9.89 -6.78 0.17
C THR A 113 10.82 -7.21 1.30
N ARG A 114 10.96 -6.38 2.34
CA ARG A 114 11.77 -6.65 3.52
C ARG A 114 10.95 -7.12 4.72
N ASP A 115 9.66 -7.43 4.53
CA ASP A 115 8.72 -7.91 5.55
C ASP A 115 8.73 -7.08 6.85
N GLN A 116 8.75 -5.76 6.71
CA GLN A 116 8.95 -4.84 7.83
C GLN A 116 7.75 -4.75 8.76
N LEU A 117 6.58 -5.27 8.36
CA LEU A 117 5.43 -5.33 9.25
C LEU A 117 5.68 -6.22 10.47
N VAL A 118 6.45 -7.31 10.29
CA VAL A 118 6.84 -8.21 11.38
C VAL A 118 8.08 -7.69 12.11
N GLU A 119 9.09 -7.23 11.36
CA GLU A 119 10.39 -6.81 11.90
C GLU A 119 10.35 -5.47 12.63
N GLN A 120 9.62 -4.49 12.09
CA GLN A 120 9.52 -3.12 12.59
C GLN A 120 8.09 -2.56 12.44
N PRO A 121 7.08 -3.09 13.18
CA PRO A 121 5.68 -2.70 13.02
C PRO A 121 5.43 -1.18 13.16
N GLN A 122 6.16 -0.52 14.05
CA GLN A 122 6.05 0.94 14.28
C GLN A 122 6.42 1.75 13.04
N LEU A 123 7.47 1.36 12.31
CA LEU A 123 7.88 2.02 11.07
C LEU A 123 6.78 1.91 10.00
N VAL A 124 6.15 0.73 9.91
CA VAL A 124 5.02 0.52 8.99
C VAL A 124 3.79 1.31 9.43
N GLU A 125 3.49 1.36 10.73
CA GLU A 125 2.39 2.15 11.29
C GLU A 125 2.53 3.65 10.94
N GLU A 126 3.72 4.22 11.13
CA GLU A 126 4.01 5.62 10.79
C GLU A 126 3.81 5.90 9.29
N PHE A 127 4.25 4.96 8.43
CA PHE A 127 4.07 5.10 6.99
C PHE A 127 2.61 4.95 6.56
N LEU A 128 1.88 3.99 7.12
CA LEU A 128 0.43 3.84 6.88
C LEU A 128 -0.33 5.10 7.30
N ASN A 129 0.02 5.69 8.45
CA ASN A 129 -0.53 6.96 8.88
C ASN A 129 -0.25 8.11 7.89
N THR A 130 0.94 8.11 7.27
CA THR A 130 1.29 9.07 6.20
C THR A 130 0.42 8.85 4.94
N LEU A 131 0.19 7.59 4.55
CA LEU A 131 -0.70 7.28 3.43
C LEU A 131 -2.15 7.69 3.72
N LEU A 132 -2.65 7.42 4.92
CA LEU A 132 -3.98 7.82 5.36
C LEU A 132 -4.13 9.35 5.39
N ASP A 133 -3.10 10.10 5.77
CA ASP A 133 -3.12 11.57 5.68
C ASP A 133 -3.33 12.07 4.25
N VAL A 134 -2.68 11.42 3.28
CA VAL A 134 -2.84 11.76 1.85
C VAL A 134 -4.25 11.40 1.40
N VAL A 135 -4.70 10.17 1.64
CA VAL A 135 -6.01 9.65 1.21
C VAL A 135 -7.18 10.39 1.88
N GLY A 136 -7.01 10.90 3.10
CA GLY A 136 -8.02 11.66 3.82
C GLY A 136 -8.35 13.04 3.22
N ARG A 137 -7.53 13.57 2.30
CA ARG A 137 -7.75 14.87 1.65
C ARG A 137 -8.69 14.76 0.44
N ILE A 138 -9.85 14.14 0.64
CA ILE A 138 -10.85 13.88 -0.40
C ILE A 138 -11.23 15.18 -1.11
N ASN A 139 -11.39 15.14 -2.44
CA ASN A 139 -11.73 16.28 -3.29
C ASN A 139 -10.75 17.47 -3.21
N SER A 140 -9.58 17.31 -2.60
CA SER A 140 -8.48 18.25 -2.75
C SER A 140 -7.92 18.16 -4.18
N GLY A 141 -7.75 19.32 -4.81
CA GLY A 141 -7.38 19.49 -6.23
C GLY A 141 -5.92 19.16 -6.57
N PRO A 142 -4.92 19.79 -5.92
CA PRO A 142 -3.51 19.65 -6.34
C PRO A 142 -2.91 18.26 -6.07
N ASP A 143 -3.54 17.44 -5.24
CA ASP A 143 -3.03 16.14 -4.82
C ASP A 143 -3.83 14.96 -5.37
N GLN A 144 -4.77 15.16 -6.31
CA GLN A 144 -5.60 14.09 -6.90
C GLN A 144 -4.77 12.86 -7.32
N VAL A 145 -3.74 13.06 -8.13
CA VAL A 145 -2.86 11.97 -8.58
C VAL A 145 -2.12 11.33 -7.41
N LEU A 146 -1.65 12.13 -6.45
CA LEU A 146 -0.95 11.61 -5.27
C LEU A 146 -1.89 10.78 -4.38
N ARG A 147 -3.16 11.17 -4.25
CA ARG A 147 -4.20 10.42 -3.54
C ARG A 147 -4.48 9.08 -4.21
N GLY A 148 -4.54 9.06 -5.54
CA GLY A 148 -4.63 7.82 -6.31
C GLY A 148 -3.45 6.89 -6.01
N VAL A 149 -2.23 7.41 -6.06
CA VAL A 149 -1.02 6.63 -5.72
C VAL A 149 -1.05 6.13 -4.28
N ALA A 150 -1.46 6.96 -3.32
CA ALA A 150 -1.56 6.54 -1.92
C ALA A 150 -2.63 5.46 -1.70
N CYS A 151 -3.76 5.53 -2.42
CA CYS A 151 -4.77 4.46 -2.43
C CYS A 151 -4.18 3.14 -2.96
N GLU A 152 -3.43 3.18 -4.06
CA GLU A 152 -2.75 1.99 -4.58
C GLU A 152 -1.69 1.45 -3.62
N CYS A 153 -0.94 2.33 -2.92
CA CYS A 153 0.03 1.91 -1.91
C CYS A 153 -0.66 1.22 -0.72
N LEU A 154 -1.76 1.79 -0.20
CA LEU A 154 -2.57 1.14 0.83
C LEU A 154 -3.14 -0.20 0.34
N ARG A 155 -3.58 -0.27 -0.91
CA ARG A 155 -4.12 -1.49 -1.51
C ARG A 155 -3.04 -2.57 -1.61
N GLU A 156 -1.82 -2.21 -1.99
CA GLU A 156 -0.68 -3.14 -2.05
C GLU A 156 -0.30 -3.66 -0.65
N MET A 157 -0.32 -2.80 0.36
CA MET A 157 -0.13 -3.20 1.76
C MET A 157 -1.22 -4.17 2.23
N GLU A 158 -2.48 -3.88 1.92
CA GLU A 158 -3.63 -4.75 2.26
C GLU A 158 -3.58 -6.09 1.50
N MET A 159 -3.13 -6.10 0.25
CA MET A 159 -2.95 -7.34 -0.51
C MET A 159 -1.81 -8.20 0.05
N SER A 160 -0.75 -7.56 0.56
CA SER A 160 0.40 -8.25 1.17
C SER A 160 0.07 -8.75 2.58
N TYR A 161 -0.77 -8.01 3.31
CA TYR A 161 -1.17 -8.27 4.69
C TYR A 161 -2.69 -8.15 4.85
N PRO A 162 -3.47 -9.18 4.46
CA PRO A 162 -4.93 -9.14 4.48
C PRO A 162 -5.52 -8.86 5.86
N GLY A 163 -6.39 -7.85 5.95
CA GLY A 163 -7.02 -7.40 7.18
C GLY A 163 -6.35 -6.22 7.86
N LEU A 164 -5.18 -5.78 7.36
CA LEU A 164 -4.44 -4.63 7.89
C LEU A 164 -5.33 -3.39 8.04
N LEU A 165 -6.21 -3.14 7.06
CA LEU A 165 -7.09 -1.98 7.02
C LEU A 165 -8.55 -2.31 7.40
N MET A 166 -8.85 -3.50 7.91
CA MET A 166 -10.24 -3.96 8.12
C MET A 166 -11.06 -2.99 8.98
N ARG A 167 -10.45 -2.39 10.01
CA ARG A 167 -11.11 -1.40 10.90
C ARG A 167 -11.40 -0.06 10.24
N LYS A 168 -10.85 0.19 9.04
CA LYS A 168 -11.04 1.41 8.27
C LYS A 168 -12.06 1.24 7.13
N VAL A 169 -12.65 0.06 6.96
CA VAL A 169 -13.58 -0.25 5.86
C VAL A 169 -14.78 0.72 5.79
N GLY A 170 -15.41 1.05 6.92
CA GLY A 170 -16.51 2.02 6.95
C GLY A 170 -16.10 3.46 6.62
N HIS A 171 -14.87 3.85 6.95
CA HIS A 171 -14.32 5.14 6.52
C HIS A 171 -14.09 5.15 5.02
N LEU A 172 -13.41 4.12 4.49
CA LEU A 172 -13.13 3.97 3.06
C LEU A 172 -14.42 3.97 2.22
N TYR A 173 -15.47 3.29 2.69
CA TYR A 173 -16.80 3.33 2.08
C TYR A 173 -17.33 4.77 1.96
N ALA A 174 -17.31 5.54 3.06
CA ALA A 174 -17.74 6.93 3.05
C ALA A 174 -16.88 7.82 2.13
N MET A 175 -15.59 7.49 1.95
CA MET A 175 -14.73 8.18 0.98
C MET A 175 -15.16 7.90 -0.46
N CYS A 176 -15.50 6.65 -0.78
CA CYS A 176 -16.06 6.30 -2.10
C CYS A 176 -17.37 7.05 -2.39
N GLU A 177 -18.21 7.30 -1.39
CA GLU A 177 -19.45 8.08 -1.56
C GLU A 177 -19.18 9.58 -1.79
N THR A 178 -18.10 10.11 -1.22
CA THR A 178 -17.80 11.54 -1.22
C THR A 178 -16.88 11.97 -2.38
N GLU A 179 -16.04 11.06 -2.86
CA GLU A 179 -15.05 11.32 -3.91
C GLU A 179 -15.73 11.55 -5.26
N ASN A 180 -15.46 12.71 -5.87
CA ASN A 180 -16.11 13.13 -7.12
C ASN A 180 -15.13 13.38 -8.28
N THR A 181 -13.86 13.04 -8.11
CA THR A 181 -12.81 13.15 -9.14
C THR A 181 -12.52 11.80 -9.79
N PHE A 182 -11.65 11.79 -10.80
CA PHE A 182 -11.23 10.54 -11.48
C PHE A 182 -10.54 9.53 -10.54
N VAL A 183 -10.09 9.99 -9.36
CA VAL A 183 -9.44 9.16 -8.34
C VAL A 183 -10.43 8.21 -7.66
N GLY A 184 -11.75 8.42 -7.84
CA GLY A 184 -12.80 7.56 -7.29
C GLY A 184 -12.61 6.07 -7.60
N GLN A 185 -12.04 5.72 -8.76
CA GLN A 185 -11.69 4.32 -9.07
C GLN A 185 -10.68 3.74 -8.08
N SER A 186 -9.64 4.48 -7.71
CA SER A 186 -8.61 4.01 -6.77
C SER A 186 -9.17 3.83 -5.36
N TYR A 187 -10.05 4.72 -4.89
CA TYR A 187 -10.78 4.51 -3.64
C TYR A 187 -11.65 3.27 -3.70
N MET A 188 -12.39 3.08 -4.80
CA MET A 188 -13.27 1.93 -4.98
C MET A 188 -12.49 0.61 -4.95
N MET A 189 -11.37 0.54 -5.68
CA MET A 189 -10.52 -0.66 -5.70
C MET A 189 -9.90 -0.95 -4.33
N LEU A 190 -9.44 0.07 -3.61
CA LEU A 190 -8.97 -0.07 -2.23
C LEU A 190 -10.10 -0.60 -1.33
N PHE A 191 -11.27 0.05 -1.36
CA PHE A 191 -12.42 -0.32 -0.55
C PHE A 191 -12.85 -1.78 -0.73
N VAL A 192 -13.06 -2.23 -1.97
CA VAL A 192 -13.52 -3.61 -2.21
C VAL A 192 -12.47 -4.66 -1.84
N THR A 193 -11.18 -4.30 -1.93
CA THR A 193 -10.07 -5.16 -1.49
C THR A 193 -10.12 -5.34 0.03
N VAL A 194 -10.18 -4.23 0.77
CA VAL A 194 -10.28 -4.24 2.24
C VAL A 194 -11.56 -4.95 2.70
N LEU A 195 -12.69 -4.70 2.05
CA LEU A 195 -13.96 -5.35 2.38
C LEU A 195 -13.87 -6.86 2.23
N ARG A 196 -13.36 -7.35 1.10
CA ARG A 196 -13.19 -8.80 0.88
C ARG A 196 -12.32 -9.42 1.96
N ASN A 197 -11.14 -8.83 2.20
CA ASN A 197 -10.20 -9.37 3.18
C ASN A 197 -10.77 -9.32 4.61
N ALA A 198 -11.49 -8.25 4.96
CA ALA A 198 -12.19 -8.14 6.24
C ALA A 198 -13.22 -9.27 6.42
N MET A 199 -14.03 -9.55 5.39
CA MET A 199 -14.98 -10.66 5.41
C MET A 199 -14.30 -12.03 5.55
N GLN A 200 -13.18 -12.24 4.84
CA GLN A 200 -12.40 -13.46 4.97
C GLN A 200 -11.85 -13.66 6.38
N ASN A 201 -11.35 -12.61 7.01
CA ASN A 201 -10.83 -12.67 8.37
C ASN A 201 -11.94 -12.97 9.39
N ILE A 202 -13.11 -12.32 9.26
CA ILE A 202 -14.26 -12.61 10.13
C ILE A 202 -14.69 -14.08 10.03
N LEU A 203 -14.69 -14.66 8.82
CA LEU A 203 -15.05 -16.06 8.63
C LEU A 203 -14.01 -17.05 9.21
N GLN A 204 -12.76 -16.63 9.38
CA GLN A 204 -11.72 -17.45 10.01
C GLN A 204 -11.77 -17.36 11.55
N GLU A 205 -12.31 -16.28 12.12
CA GLU A 205 -12.50 -16.13 13.56
C GLU A 205 -13.68 -16.98 14.07
N THR A 206 -13.38 -18.20 14.52
CA THR A 206 -14.32 -19.27 14.92
C THR A 206 -15.34 -18.98 16.04
N GLU A 207 -15.54 -17.73 16.51
CA GLU A 207 -16.42 -17.41 17.65
C GLU A 207 -17.62 -16.50 17.31
N VAL A 208 -18.75 -17.15 16.97
CA VAL A 208 -20.18 -16.88 17.35
C VAL A 208 -20.81 -15.48 17.14
N THR A 209 -20.09 -14.41 16.82
CA THR A 209 -20.68 -13.06 16.62
C THR A 209 -20.35 -12.42 15.27
N GLU A 210 -20.22 -13.24 14.23
CA GLU A 210 -19.90 -12.87 12.85
C GLU A 210 -20.77 -11.74 12.26
N LYS A 211 -22.08 -11.73 12.57
CA LYS A 211 -23.04 -10.77 11.99
C LYS A 211 -22.91 -9.36 12.59
N THR A 212 -22.66 -9.27 13.89
CA THR A 212 -22.55 -7.96 14.57
C THR A 212 -21.25 -7.28 14.16
N GLN A 213 -20.17 -8.04 13.98
CA GLN A 213 -18.86 -7.52 13.61
C GLN A 213 -18.85 -6.85 12.22
N LEU A 214 -19.44 -7.47 11.17
CA LEU A 214 -19.44 -6.82 9.84
C LEU A 214 -20.29 -5.55 9.83
N THR A 215 -21.48 -5.58 10.44
CA THR A 215 -22.32 -4.39 10.54
C THR A 215 -21.63 -3.30 11.37
N GLU A 216 -20.91 -3.65 12.44
CA GLU A 216 -20.08 -2.71 13.19
C GLU A 216 -18.91 -2.16 12.37
N LEU A 217 -18.24 -2.95 11.55
CA LEU A 217 -17.15 -2.44 10.71
C LEU A 217 -17.63 -1.49 9.60
N LEU A 218 -18.79 -1.76 9.02
CA LEU A 218 -19.38 -0.96 7.94
C LEU A 218 -20.08 0.30 8.47
N ALA A 219 -20.89 0.18 9.52
CA ALA A 219 -21.68 1.28 10.08
C ALA A 219 -20.94 2.01 11.20
N GLY A 220 -20.19 1.27 11.99
CA GLY A 220 -19.39 1.78 13.09
C GLY A 220 -18.05 2.29 12.57
N ARG A 221 -18.03 3.59 12.24
CA ARG A 221 -16.80 4.39 12.28
C ARG A 221 -16.36 4.58 13.75
N VAL A 222 -16.31 3.48 14.51
CA VAL A 222 -16.14 3.46 15.98
C VAL A 222 -14.73 3.94 16.33
N GLU A 223 -13.75 3.56 15.53
CA GLU A 223 -12.39 4.08 15.63
C GLU A 223 -12.19 5.31 14.72
N PRO A 224 -11.35 6.27 15.14
CA PRO A 224 -10.99 7.39 14.28
C PRO A 224 -10.27 6.88 13.02
N PHE A 225 -10.36 7.63 11.92
CA PHE A 225 -9.67 7.27 10.68
C PHE A 225 -8.15 7.20 10.88
N LYS A 226 -7.61 8.07 11.74
CA LYS A 226 -6.21 8.14 12.16
C LYS A 226 -6.11 8.24 13.70
N PRO A 227 -5.09 7.65 14.35
CA PRO A 227 -4.07 6.77 13.78
C PRO A 227 -4.62 5.39 13.39
N ILE A 228 -3.90 4.69 12.52
CA ILE A 228 -3.97 3.24 12.48
C ILE A 228 -3.18 2.72 13.68
N CYS A 229 -3.77 1.79 14.43
CA CYS A 229 -3.12 1.17 15.57
C CYS A 229 -2.90 -0.30 15.22
N LEU A 230 -1.64 -0.71 15.10
CA LEU A 230 -1.32 -2.12 14.94
C LEU A 230 -1.42 -2.85 16.29
N PRO A 231 -1.72 -4.16 16.30
CA PRO A 231 -1.66 -4.96 17.52
C PRO A 231 -0.25 -4.94 18.13
N ASP A 232 -0.14 -4.98 19.47
CA ASP A 232 1.14 -4.94 20.21
C ASP A 232 2.11 -6.07 19.82
N LYS A 233 1.60 -7.16 19.24
CA LYS A 233 2.37 -8.27 18.69
C LYS A 233 1.86 -8.58 17.29
N VAL A 234 2.62 -8.18 16.28
CA VAL A 234 2.42 -8.63 14.92
C VAL A 234 3.39 -9.78 14.67
N ASP A 235 2.86 -10.98 14.49
CA ASP A 235 3.61 -12.15 14.04
C ASP A 235 3.22 -12.52 12.59
N SER A 236 3.95 -13.46 11.99
CA SER A 236 3.70 -13.91 10.61
C SER A 236 2.30 -14.53 10.40
N ASN A 237 1.56 -14.81 11.47
CA ASN A 237 0.21 -15.36 11.43
C ASN A 237 -0.88 -14.30 11.68
N THR A 238 -0.50 -13.11 12.16
CA THR A 238 -1.43 -12.03 12.51
C THR A 238 -2.13 -11.48 11.27
N PHE A 239 -1.38 -11.39 10.16
CA PHE A 239 -1.91 -11.12 8.84
C PHE A 239 -1.34 -12.21 7.92
N PRO A 240 -2.05 -13.33 7.72
CA PRO A 240 -1.51 -14.42 6.91
C PRO A 240 -1.18 -13.89 5.53
N LEU A 241 0.12 -13.79 5.22
CA LEU A 241 0.62 -13.45 3.90
C LEU A 241 -0.06 -14.36 2.89
N ILE A 242 -0.65 -13.77 1.84
CA ILE A 242 -1.20 -14.55 0.74
C ILE A 242 -0.03 -15.27 0.05
N GLN A 243 0.21 -16.52 0.44
CA GLN A 243 0.86 -17.48 -0.44
C GLN A 243 -0.10 -17.70 -1.61
N THR A 244 0.25 -17.09 -2.74
CA THR A 244 -0.16 -17.43 -4.12
C THR A 244 -1.42 -18.31 -4.22
N GLU A 245 -2.53 -17.68 -4.63
CA GLU A 245 -3.80 -18.28 -5.07
C GLU A 245 -3.76 -19.82 -5.22
N ARG A 246 -3.99 -20.56 -4.13
CA ARG A 246 -4.79 -21.77 -4.23
C ARG A 246 -6.21 -21.30 -4.04
N GLU A 247 -6.98 -21.36 -5.12
CA GLU A 247 -8.44 -21.35 -5.12
C GLU A 247 -8.94 -22.45 -4.18
N GLN A 248 -8.94 -22.17 -2.87
CA GLN A 248 -9.73 -22.93 -1.93
C GLN A 248 -11.15 -22.43 -2.13
N THR A 249 -11.87 -23.17 -2.98
CA THR A 249 -13.34 -23.15 -2.97
C THR A 249 -13.79 -23.32 -1.53
N PRO A 250 -14.63 -22.42 -0.99
CA PRO A 250 -15.14 -22.60 0.36
C PRO A 250 -15.89 -23.93 0.39
N SER A 251 -15.43 -24.85 1.25
CA SER A 251 -16.15 -26.08 1.56
C SER A 251 -17.57 -25.71 1.98
N ALA A 252 -18.56 -26.47 1.49
CA ALA A 252 -20.00 -26.18 1.47
C ALA A 252 -20.72 -25.98 2.83
N ASP A 253 -19.98 -25.77 3.94
CA ASP A 253 -20.50 -25.62 5.30
C ASP A 253 -20.23 -24.24 5.93
N THR A 254 -19.94 -23.20 5.13
CA THR A 254 -19.82 -21.83 5.66
C THR A 254 -21.19 -21.26 6.01
N LYS A 255 -21.48 -21.08 7.30
CA LYS A 255 -22.57 -20.22 7.76
C LYS A 255 -22.34 -18.82 7.18
N GLY A 256 -23.32 -18.31 6.42
CA GLY A 256 -23.14 -17.09 5.65
C GLY A 256 -23.20 -15.81 6.47
N LEU A 257 -22.38 -14.82 6.07
CA LEU A 257 -22.33 -13.49 6.66
C LEU A 257 -23.51 -12.60 6.17
N GLU A 258 -24.71 -12.78 6.73
CA GLU A 258 -25.87 -11.98 6.30
C GLU A 258 -25.94 -10.59 6.95
N SER A 259 -25.63 -9.54 6.19
CA SER A 259 -25.79 -8.14 6.62
C SER A 259 -26.62 -7.32 5.62
N LYS A 260 -27.60 -6.55 6.11
CA LYS A 260 -28.38 -5.59 5.31
C LYS A 260 -27.47 -4.48 4.78
N GLU A 261 -26.50 -4.08 5.58
CA GLU A 261 -25.49 -3.07 5.25
C GLU A 261 -24.64 -3.56 4.09
N LEU A 262 -24.22 -4.83 4.08
CA LEU A 262 -23.51 -5.42 2.94
C LEU A 262 -24.32 -5.34 1.63
N LYS A 263 -25.62 -5.64 1.67
CA LYS A 263 -26.50 -5.50 0.48
C LYS A 263 -26.52 -4.06 -0.01
N SER A 264 -26.63 -3.10 0.91
CA SER A 264 -26.64 -1.66 0.60
C SER A 264 -25.33 -1.22 -0.04
N VAL A 265 -24.19 -1.61 0.55
CA VAL A 265 -22.85 -1.34 0.06
C VAL A 265 -22.67 -1.89 -1.35
N ILE A 266 -23.03 -3.16 -1.58
CA ILE A 266 -22.93 -3.79 -2.91
C ILE A 266 -23.77 -3.02 -3.93
N SER A 267 -25.01 -2.63 -3.58
CA SER A 267 -25.87 -1.84 -4.47
C SER A 267 -25.21 -0.53 -4.88
N VAL A 268 -24.68 0.24 -3.92
CA VAL A 268 -24.01 1.52 -4.19
C VAL A 268 -22.76 1.33 -5.05
N VAL A 269 -21.94 0.30 -4.78
CA VAL A 269 -20.76 0.01 -5.60
C VAL A 269 -21.16 -0.35 -7.03
N VAL A 270 -22.21 -1.16 -7.20
CA VAL A 270 -22.73 -1.56 -8.52
C VAL A 270 -23.25 -0.36 -9.31
N GLU A 271 -23.94 0.58 -8.64
CA GLU A 271 -24.40 1.84 -9.24
C GLU A 271 -23.24 2.73 -9.73
N GLN A 272 -22.09 2.66 -9.07
CA GLN A 272 -20.89 3.43 -9.44
C GLN A 272 -20.03 2.74 -10.52
N LEU A 273 -20.29 1.47 -10.87
CA LEU A 273 -19.53 0.76 -11.91
C LEU A 273 -19.42 1.51 -13.24
N PRO A 274 -20.45 2.19 -13.78
CA PRO A 274 -20.35 2.91 -15.05
C PRO A 274 -19.22 3.94 -15.10
N LEU A 275 -18.83 4.50 -13.94
CA LEU A 275 -17.77 5.51 -13.80
C LEU A 275 -16.35 4.92 -13.88
N LEU A 276 -16.22 3.59 -13.80
CA LEU A 276 -14.93 2.90 -13.79
C LEU A 276 -14.45 2.53 -15.20
N THR A 277 -13.12 2.43 -15.35
CA THR A 277 -12.50 1.82 -16.52
C THR A 277 -12.85 0.34 -16.63
N SER A 278 -12.70 -0.28 -17.81
CA SER A 278 -13.00 -1.71 -18.00
C SER A 278 -12.20 -2.61 -17.06
N ALA A 279 -10.92 -2.29 -16.82
CA ALA A 279 -10.08 -3.02 -15.87
C ALA A 279 -10.59 -2.84 -14.42
N GLY A 280 -10.95 -1.61 -14.05
CA GLY A 280 -11.54 -1.32 -12.74
C GLY A 280 -12.87 -2.06 -12.51
N LYS A 281 -13.75 -2.08 -13.51
CA LYS A 281 -15.02 -2.84 -13.48
C LYS A 281 -14.78 -4.32 -13.25
N ALA A 282 -13.89 -4.94 -14.04
CA ALA A 282 -13.59 -6.36 -13.93
C ALA A 282 -13.02 -6.72 -12.55
N PHE A 283 -12.10 -5.88 -12.03
CA PHE A 283 -11.55 -6.06 -10.69
C PHE A 283 -12.64 -5.94 -9.61
N VAL A 284 -13.41 -4.85 -9.60
CA VAL A 284 -14.46 -4.60 -8.61
C VAL A 284 -15.50 -5.72 -8.63
N LEU A 285 -15.99 -6.12 -9.81
CA LEU A 285 -16.94 -7.22 -9.93
C LEU A 285 -16.37 -8.54 -9.39
N ARG A 286 -15.11 -8.88 -9.68
CA ARG A 286 -14.47 -10.09 -9.15
C ARG A 286 -14.43 -10.08 -7.61
N GLN A 287 -14.09 -8.94 -7.00
CA GLN A 287 -14.06 -8.82 -5.54
C GLN A 287 -15.48 -8.92 -4.95
N LEU A 288 -16.48 -8.25 -5.56
CA LEU A 288 -17.86 -8.32 -5.10
C LEU A 288 -18.47 -9.72 -5.21
N ILE A 289 -18.18 -10.45 -6.29
CA ILE A 289 -18.60 -11.86 -6.43
C ILE A 289 -18.03 -12.69 -5.27
N SER A 290 -16.74 -12.53 -4.97
CA SER A 290 -16.13 -13.18 -3.81
C SER A 290 -16.83 -12.82 -2.50
N CYS A 291 -17.24 -11.57 -2.30
CA CYS A 291 -18.00 -11.15 -1.11
C CYS A 291 -19.40 -11.77 -1.06
N VAL A 292 -20.08 -11.90 -2.20
CA VAL A 292 -21.41 -12.53 -2.29
C VAL A 292 -21.32 -14.04 -2.01
N ASP A 293 -20.29 -14.72 -2.52
CA ASP A 293 -20.07 -16.15 -2.28
C ASP A 293 -19.84 -16.44 -0.79
N MET A 294 -19.19 -15.51 -0.08
CA MET A 294 -19.01 -15.55 1.38
C MET A 294 -20.32 -15.26 2.19
N SER A 295 -21.39 -14.85 1.51
CA SER A 295 -22.71 -14.55 2.11
C SER A 295 -23.84 -15.22 1.30
N PRO A 296 -24.08 -16.54 1.46
CA PRO A 296 -25.12 -17.27 0.72
C PRO A 296 -26.55 -16.66 0.78
N GLY A 297 -26.91 -15.90 1.83
CA GLY A 297 -28.20 -15.17 1.91
C GLY A 297 -28.36 -13.98 0.94
N LEU A 298 -27.30 -13.59 0.23
CA LEU A 298 -27.34 -12.61 -0.87
C LEU A 298 -27.64 -13.29 -2.22
N SER A 299 -27.14 -14.50 -2.44
CA SER A 299 -27.32 -15.27 -3.69
C SER A 299 -28.79 -15.61 -3.96
N ALA A 300 -29.57 -15.92 -2.91
CA ALA A 300 -30.99 -16.26 -3.03
C ALA A 300 -31.92 -15.07 -3.37
N SER A 301 -31.43 -13.82 -3.33
CA SER A 301 -32.23 -12.61 -3.63
C SER A 301 -32.03 -12.05 -5.05
N VAL A 302 -31.24 -12.71 -5.89
CA VAL A 302 -30.94 -12.29 -7.28
C VAL A 302 -31.50 -13.30 -8.32
N GLY A 303 -32.35 -14.23 -7.89
CA GLY A 303 -33.07 -15.18 -8.76
C GLY A 303 -34.45 -14.68 -9.16
#